data_AF-A0A0M1JB13-F1
#
_entry.id   AF-A0A0M1JB13-F1
#
_cell.length_a   1.000
_cell.length_b   1.000
_cell.length_c   1.000
_cell.angle_alpha   90.00
_cell.angle_beta   90.00
_cell.angle_gamma   90.00
#
_symmetry.space_group_name_H-M   'P 1'
#
loop_
_entity.id
_entity.type
_entity.pdbx_description
1 polymer ?
#
loop_
_entity_poly.entity_id
_entity_poly.type
_entity_poly.pdbx_seq_one_letter_code
_entity_poly.pdbx_strand_id
1 'polypeptide(L)'
;MCTALCIGVIYDQSIKTTQADEKRLLLYSPPDYGSAENRIGGGARHRDQVADGKGLDAAASAFNPFIGGGGGVQYSKTPRFTSIRRPTSQPWRLKSEYLQVLAPEHTGLTSNRQPNLYWYVKPGLENYQSFRLSPMNQVGWAFEITIPPAPAGGIRSLSLREHNIQLQPNTEYRWQVLLEPFSNQTAAATNSTGYIVYIPHILKSGDISNSELIHVAAKKGLWYDAVDAVSKLVQTEQRGNKWHQHRAELLRQGNLQQAAKYDAQYRN
;
A
#
# COMPACT_ATOMS: atom_id res chain seq x y z
N MET A 1 44.46 -31.24 51.48
CA MET A 1 44.34 -31.50 50.02
C MET A 1 42.91 -32.00 49.81
N CYS A 2 41.99 -31.11 49.39
CA CYS A 2 41.41 -31.01 48.02
C CYS A 2 40.68 -32.30 47.60
N THR A 3 39.41 -32.34 47.17
CA THR A 3 38.57 -31.31 46.51
C THR A 3 37.11 -31.76 46.53
N ALA A 4 36.18 -30.81 46.67
CA ALA A 4 34.75 -30.98 46.46
C ALA A 4 34.42 -31.04 44.96
N LEU A 5 33.44 -31.85 44.57
CA LEU A 5 32.85 -31.86 43.22
C LEU A 5 31.36 -31.51 43.34
N CYS A 6 31.05 -30.24 43.11
CA CYS A 6 29.71 -29.75 42.79
C CYS A 6 29.59 -29.72 41.27
N ILE A 7 28.70 -30.54 40.69
CA ILE A 7 28.28 -30.36 39.30
C ILE A 7 27.00 -29.55 39.33
N GLY A 8 27.12 -28.29 38.95
CA GLY A 8 26.02 -27.35 38.82
C GLY A 8 25.13 -27.69 37.64
N VAL A 9 23.83 -27.77 37.91
CA VAL A 9 22.76 -27.78 36.92
C VAL A 9 22.75 -26.42 36.21
N ILE A 10 23.13 -26.38 34.95
CA ILE A 10 22.94 -25.20 34.10
C ILE A 10 21.45 -25.16 33.73
N TYR A 11 20.75 -24.18 34.29
CA TYR A 11 19.38 -23.85 33.92
C TYR A 11 19.36 -23.33 32.47
N ASP A 12 18.72 -24.12 31.61
CA ASP A 12 18.22 -23.73 30.30
C ASP A 12 17.18 -22.60 30.48
N GLN A 13 17.55 -21.38 30.12
CA GLN A 13 16.62 -20.25 30.03
C GLN A 13 15.78 -20.40 28.77
N SER A 14 14.86 -21.36 28.83
CA SER A 14 13.69 -21.42 27.95
C SER A 14 13.02 -20.05 27.90
N ILE A 15 12.87 -19.53 26.68
CA ILE A 15 12.13 -18.33 26.36
C ILE A 15 10.68 -18.57 26.81
N LYS A 16 10.34 -18.08 28.00
CA LYS A 16 8.97 -18.02 28.47
C LYS A 16 8.27 -16.87 27.73
N THR A 17 7.77 -17.17 26.54
CA THR A 17 6.70 -16.37 25.93
C THR A 17 5.55 -16.35 26.92
N THR A 18 5.41 -15.26 27.66
CA THR A 18 4.36 -15.14 28.66
C THR A 18 3.02 -14.95 27.96
N GLN A 19 2.00 -15.63 28.46
CA GLN A 19 0.60 -15.58 28.03
C GLN A 19 0.02 -14.14 27.97
N ALA A 20 0.72 -13.16 28.53
CA ALA A 20 0.40 -11.73 28.46
C ALA A 20 0.70 -11.11 27.08
N ASP A 21 1.73 -11.56 26.36
CA ASP A 21 1.98 -11.10 24.98
C ASP A 21 0.96 -11.70 23.99
N GLU A 22 0.38 -12.86 24.29
CA GLU A 22 -0.67 -13.49 23.45
C GLU A 22 -1.99 -12.70 23.40
N LYS A 23 -2.22 -11.79 24.34
CA LYS A 23 -3.43 -10.94 24.38
C LYS A 23 -3.21 -9.50 23.94
N ARG A 24 -2.03 -9.13 23.43
CA ARG A 24 -1.87 -7.82 22.80
C ARG A 24 -2.73 -7.78 21.55
N LEU A 25 -3.89 -7.11 21.65
CA LEU A 25 -4.72 -6.75 20.52
C LEU A 25 -3.82 -6.18 19.43
N LEU A 26 -3.78 -6.88 18.30
CA LEU A 26 -3.11 -6.39 17.10
C LEU A 26 -3.84 -5.10 16.73
N LEU A 27 -3.14 -3.96 16.83
CA LEU A 27 -3.72 -2.66 16.54
C LEU A 27 -2.87 -1.97 15.47
N TYR A 28 -3.44 -1.88 14.28
CA TYR A 28 -2.89 -1.13 13.17
C TYR A 28 -3.10 0.37 13.40
N SER A 29 -2.02 1.12 13.32
CA SER A 29 -2.05 2.59 13.43
C SER A 29 -1.81 3.17 12.04
N PRO A 30 -2.87 3.55 11.29
CA PRO A 30 -2.72 4.10 9.96
C PRO A 30 -1.88 5.38 10.01
N PRO A 31 -0.97 5.59 9.05
CA PRO A 31 -0.16 6.80 9.02
C PRO A 31 -1.02 8.01 8.64
N ASP A 32 -0.66 9.19 9.15
CA ASP A 32 -1.36 10.45 8.90
C ASP A 32 -1.01 11.04 7.52
N TYR A 33 -1.32 10.30 6.45
CA TYR A 33 -1.14 10.73 5.06
C TYR A 33 -2.47 11.04 4.34
N GLY A 34 -3.61 10.94 5.04
CA GLY A 34 -4.95 11.04 4.43
C GLY A 34 -5.23 9.97 3.35
N SER A 35 -6.45 9.95 2.83
CA SER A 35 -6.86 9.03 1.75
C SER A 35 -6.11 9.33 0.45
N ALA A 36 -5.49 8.30 -0.16
CA ALA A 36 -4.73 8.43 -1.41
C ALA A 36 -5.57 9.00 -2.57
N GLU A 37 -6.88 8.71 -2.56
CA GLU A 37 -7.85 9.16 -3.57
C GLU A 37 -7.97 10.69 -3.70
N ASN A 38 -7.66 11.44 -2.65
CA ASN A 38 -7.78 12.92 -2.65
C ASN A 38 -6.49 13.63 -3.06
N ARG A 39 -5.43 12.90 -3.42
CA ARG A 39 -4.08 13.47 -3.67
C ARG A 39 -3.76 13.68 -5.15
N ILE A 40 -4.75 13.72 -6.04
CA ILE A 40 -4.55 14.19 -7.43
C ILE A 40 -4.56 15.72 -7.44
N GLY A 41 -3.38 16.34 -7.33
CA GLY A 41 -3.17 17.74 -7.65
C GLY A 41 -2.66 18.59 -6.48
N GLY A 42 -1.34 18.66 -6.33
CA GLY A 42 -0.70 19.57 -5.39
C GLY A 42 0.80 19.60 -5.64
N GLY A 43 1.22 20.21 -6.75
CA GLY A 43 2.62 20.49 -7.00
C GLY A 43 3.19 21.34 -5.87
N ALA A 44 4.02 20.74 -5.02
CA ALA A 44 4.79 21.45 -4.02
C ALA A 44 5.80 22.36 -4.75
N ARG A 45 5.52 23.67 -4.80
CA ARG A 45 6.59 24.65 -4.98
C ARG A 45 7.19 24.90 -3.61
N HIS A 46 8.25 24.17 -3.30
CA HIS A 46 9.23 24.61 -2.30
C HIS A 46 9.86 25.88 -2.86
N ARG A 47 9.47 27.05 -2.35
CA ARG A 47 10.19 28.30 -2.61
C ARG A 47 10.99 28.58 -1.36
N ASP A 48 12.29 28.37 -1.46
CA ASP A 48 13.25 28.74 -0.43
C ASP A 48 13.13 30.23 -0.15
N GLN A 49 12.80 30.58 1.09
CA GLN A 49 13.01 31.91 1.62
C GLN A 49 14.45 31.96 2.11
N VAL A 50 15.34 32.48 1.26
CA VAL A 50 16.60 33.07 1.71
C VAL A 50 16.31 34.54 1.95
N ALA A 51 16.40 34.92 3.22
CA ALA A 51 16.51 36.30 3.63
C ALA A 51 17.88 36.84 3.18
N ASP A 52 17.90 37.97 2.49
CA ASP A 52 18.96 38.95 2.66
C ASP A 52 18.45 40.31 2.16
N GLY A 53 18.34 41.25 3.10
CA GLY A 53 18.09 42.64 2.81
C GLY A 53 19.40 43.35 2.48
N LYS A 54 19.34 44.23 1.47
CA LYS A 54 20.06 45.51 1.42
C LYS A 54 19.51 46.29 0.23
N GLY A 55 18.96 47.47 0.51
CA GLY A 55 18.54 48.42 -0.51
C GLY A 55 19.74 49.06 -1.21
N LEU A 56 19.46 49.75 -2.32
CA LEU A 56 19.97 51.08 -2.65
C LEU A 56 19.22 51.62 -3.88
N ASP A 57 19.14 52.94 -3.91
CA ASP A 57 18.23 53.79 -4.66
C ASP A 57 18.50 53.91 -6.17
N ALA A 58 17.48 54.44 -6.87
CA ALA A 58 17.54 55.59 -7.77
C ALA A 58 17.21 55.40 -9.27
N ALA A 59 16.62 56.49 -9.79
CA ALA A 59 16.38 56.91 -11.18
C ALA A 59 15.15 56.28 -11.88
N ALA A 60 13.98 56.91 -11.78
CA ALA A 60 13.55 58.14 -12.48
C ALA A 60 13.26 57.92 -13.97
N SER A 61 11.96 57.95 -14.24
CA SER A 61 11.26 57.88 -15.51
C SER A 61 11.58 59.04 -16.46
N ALA A 62 11.71 58.73 -17.75
CA ALA A 62 11.43 59.62 -18.89
C ALA A 62 10.94 58.70 -20.04
N PHE A 63 9.67 58.82 -20.47
CA PHE A 63 9.20 59.57 -21.67
C PHE A 63 9.94 59.14 -22.97
N ASN A 64 9.31 58.81 -24.12
CA ASN A 64 7.92 58.78 -24.60
C ASN A 64 7.92 58.09 -26.00
N PRO A 65 6.96 58.28 -26.94
CA PRO A 65 6.13 57.19 -27.50
C PRO A 65 6.31 57.00 -29.03
N PHE A 66 5.71 55.95 -29.62
CA PHE A 66 5.21 56.06 -31.00
C PHE A 66 4.08 55.06 -31.30
N ILE A 67 3.25 55.48 -32.24
CA ILE A 67 1.83 55.17 -32.49
C ILE A 67 1.65 53.99 -33.47
N GLY A 68 0.51 53.26 -33.35
CA GLY A 68 -0.20 52.81 -34.57
C GLY A 68 -1.01 51.50 -34.51
N GLY A 69 -2.35 51.64 -34.50
CA GLY A 69 -3.33 50.72 -35.11
C GLY A 69 -3.72 49.48 -34.29
N GLY A 70 -4.96 49.25 -33.86
CA GLY A 70 -6.24 49.55 -34.53
C GLY A 70 -6.79 48.26 -35.15
N GLY A 71 -7.35 47.37 -34.33
CA GLY A 71 -7.94 46.10 -34.78
C GLY A 71 -8.79 45.48 -33.69
N GLY A 72 -10.07 45.87 -33.63
CA GLY A 72 -11.03 45.32 -32.69
C GLY A 72 -11.41 43.89 -33.05
N VAL A 73 -11.32 42.99 -32.07
CA VAL A 73 -12.02 41.70 -32.08
C VAL A 73 -12.94 41.67 -30.87
N GLN A 74 -14.23 41.77 -31.14
CA GLN A 74 -15.30 41.54 -30.17
C GLN A 74 -15.29 40.06 -29.77
N TYR A 75 -14.97 39.76 -28.51
CA TYR A 75 -15.23 38.43 -27.95
C TYR A 75 -16.71 38.27 -27.68
N SER A 76 -17.43 37.67 -28.63
CA SER A 76 -18.81 37.25 -28.45
C SER A 76 -18.90 36.00 -27.58
N LYS A 77 -19.70 36.11 -26.51
CA LYS A 77 -20.58 35.08 -25.92
C LYS A 77 -19.91 33.82 -25.38
N THR A 78 -19.81 33.78 -24.06
CA THR A 78 -19.66 32.57 -23.23
C THR A 78 -20.69 31.50 -23.61
N PRO A 79 -20.28 30.25 -23.91
CA PRO A 79 -21.23 29.14 -23.94
C PRO A 79 -21.64 28.81 -22.49
N ARG A 80 -22.94 28.86 -22.23
CA ARG A 80 -23.57 28.37 -21.00
C ARG A 80 -23.17 26.91 -20.81
N PHE A 81 -22.42 26.65 -19.73
CA PHE A 81 -22.16 25.30 -19.26
C PHE A 81 -23.48 24.73 -18.73
N THR A 82 -24.21 24.01 -19.58
CA THR A 82 -25.30 23.15 -19.11
C THR A 82 -24.71 22.17 -18.11
N SER A 83 -25.20 22.20 -16.87
CA SER A 83 -24.79 21.30 -15.81
C SER A 83 -25.01 19.86 -16.26
N ILE A 84 -23.96 19.21 -16.76
CA ILE A 84 -23.92 17.76 -16.88
C ILE A 84 -24.10 17.25 -15.45
N ARG A 85 -25.22 16.57 -15.20
CA ARG A 85 -25.43 15.84 -13.95
C ARG A 85 -24.24 14.92 -13.78
N ARG A 86 -23.39 15.21 -12.79
CA ARG A 86 -22.32 14.30 -12.37
C ARG A 86 -23.00 12.98 -12.00
N PRO A 87 -22.60 11.83 -12.56
CA PRO A 87 -23.00 10.56 -11.99
C PRO A 87 -22.38 10.50 -10.59
N THR A 88 -23.21 10.65 -9.55
CA THR A 88 -22.78 10.71 -8.14
C THR A 88 -22.46 9.33 -7.54
N SER A 89 -22.21 8.32 -8.37
CA SER A 89 -21.66 7.04 -7.94
C SER A 89 -20.88 6.40 -9.09
N GLN A 90 -19.57 6.29 -8.94
CA GLN A 90 -18.77 5.39 -9.77
C GLN A 90 -19.12 3.94 -9.35
N PRO A 91 -19.71 3.10 -10.21
CA PRO A 91 -20.17 1.76 -9.85
C PRO A 91 -19.03 0.80 -9.46
N TRP A 92 -17.77 1.15 -9.74
CA TRP A 92 -16.60 0.35 -9.38
C TRP A 92 -16.02 0.65 -7.98
N ARG A 93 -16.68 1.52 -7.18
CA ARG A 93 -16.34 1.75 -5.76
C ARG A 93 -16.67 0.57 -4.84
N LEU A 94 -17.34 -0.45 -5.34
CA LEU A 94 -17.59 -1.67 -4.58
C LEU A 94 -16.34 -2.54 -4.63
N LYS A 95 -15.75 -2.80 -3.45
CA LYS A 95 -14.78 -3.88 -3.27
C LYS A 95 -15.35 -5.14 -3.91
N SER A 96 -14.70 -5.61 -4.97
CA SER A 96 -15.15 -6.80 -5.67
C SER A 96 -15.16 -8.00 -4.73
N GLU A 97 -16.23 -8.78 -4.77
CA GLU A 97 -16.30 -10.04 -4.02
C GLU A 97 -15.33 -11.11 -4.54
N TYR A 98 -14.85 -10.93 -5.76
CA TYR A 98 -14.03 -11.92 -6.48
C TYR A 98 -12.53 -11.67 -6.32
N LEU A 99 -12.13 -10.41 -6.17
CA LEU A 99 -10.74 -9.99 -6.16
C LEU A 99 -10.54 -8.82 -5.20
N GLN A 100 -9.59 -8.94 -4.28
CA GLN A 100 -9.26 -7.88 -3.33
C GLN A 100 -7.76 -7.86 -3.04
N VAL A 101 -7.07 -6.79 -3.44
CA VAL A 101 -5.69 -6.58 -2.98
C VAL A 101 -5.65 -6.37 -1.47
N LEU A 102 -4.62 -6.89 -0.81
CA LEU A 102 -4.43 -6.72 0.64
C LEU A 102 -3.68 -5.41 0.93
N ALA A 103 -4.25 -4.31 0.45
CA ALA A 103 -3.81 -2.95 0.73
C ALA A 103 -4.86 -2.24 1.60
N PRO A 104 -4.48 -1.33 2.50
CA PRO A 104 -5.44 -0.55 3.25
C PRO A 104 -6.12 0.48 2.33
N GLU A 105 -7.18 1.13 2.79
CA GLU A 105 -7.89 2.16 1.99
C GLU A 105 -7.09 3.45 1.76
N HIS A 106 -6.04 3.65 2.55
CA HIS A 106 -5.04 4.70 2.36
C HIS A 106 -3.74 4.11 1.81
N THR A 107 -2.73 4.95 1.61
CA THR A 107 -1.39 4.50 1.22
C THR A 107 -0.79 3.64 2.33
N GLY A 108 -0.49 2.38 2.02
CA GLY A 108 0.23 1.51 2.95
C GLY A 108 1.72 1.82 2.92
N LEU A 109 2.37 1.70 4.08
CA LEU A 109 3.82 1.88 4.18
C LEU A 109 4.52 0.53 4.23
N THR A 110 5.76 0.52 3.74
CA THR A 110 6.67 -0.60 3.95
C THR A 110 8.07 -0.15 4.34
N SER A 111 8.78 -0.97 5.14
CA SER A 111 10.21 -0.79 5.41
C SER A 111 11.09 -1.67 4.52
N ASN A 112 10.48 -2.52 3.69
CA ASN A 112 11.17 -3.38 2.74
C ASN A 112 11.20 -2.71 1.36
N ARG A 113 12.38 -2.63 0.74
CA ARG A 113 12.55 -2.08 -0.61
C ARG A 113 11.95 -2.97 -1.71
N GLN A 114 11.83 -4.26 -1.44
CA GLN A 114 11.32 -5.30 -2.35
C GLN A 114 10.29 -6.16 -1.59
N PRO A 115 9.13 -5.59 -1.23
CA PRO A 115 8.10 -6.28 -0.45
C PRO A 115 7.44 -7.43 -1.24
N ASN A 116 6.77 -8.31 -0.49
CA ASN A 116 5.74 -9.18 -1.03
C ASN A 116 4.41 -8.43 -1.06
N LEU A 117 3.68 -8.53 -2.16
CA LEU A 117 2.35 -7.96 -2.31
C LEU A 117 1.32 -9.09 -2.37
N TYR A 118 0.24 -8.95 -1.61
CA TYR A 118 -0.73 -10.02 -1.39
C TYR A 118 -2.11 -9.62 -1.88
N TRP A 119 -2.88 -10.56 -2.41
CA TRP A 119 -4.28 -10.34 -2.79
C TRP A 119 -5.11 -11.60 -2.57
N TYR A 120 -6.38 -11.40 -2.29
CA TYR A 120 -7.40 -12.45 -2.23
C TYR A 120 -8.04 -12.65 -3.60
N VAL A 121 -8.22 -13.92 -3.98
CA VAL A 121 -8.97 -14.36 -5.15
C VAL A 121 -10.03 -15.36 -4.70
N LYS A 122 -11.28 -15.18 -5.14
CA LYS A 122 -12.35 -16.14 -4.84
C LYS A 122 -12.07 -17.50 -5.52
N PRO A 123 -12.25 -18.63 -4.82
CA PRO A 123 -12.17 -19.96 -5.44
C PRO A 123 -13.15 -20.13 -6.61
N GLY A 124 -12.79 -20.98 -7.57
CA GLY A 124 -13.59 -21.30 -8.76
C GLY A 124 -13.38 -20.36 -9.95
N LEU A 125 -12.41 -19.44 -9.88
CA LEU A 125 -12.08 -18.54 -10.98
C LEU A 125 -10.97 -19.15 -11.86
N GLU A 126 -11.24 -19.27 -13.15
CA GLU A 126 -10.30 -19.80 -14.16
C GLU A 126 -9.67 -18.69 -15.02
N ASN A 127 -9.87 -17.42 -14.64
CA ASN A 127 -9.33 -16.27 -15.33
C ASN A 127 -7.82 -16.13 -15.10
N TYR A 128 -7.09 -15.75 -16.15
CA TYR A 128 -5.76 -15.17 -15.98
C TYR A 128 -5.87 -13.87 -15.20
N GLN A 129 -4.78 -13.50 -14.52
CA GLN A 129 -4.71 -12.28 -13.74
C GLN A 129 -3.55 -11.44 -14.27
N SER A 130 -3.72 -10.13 -14.39
CA SER A 130 -2.61 -9.23 -14.71
C SER A 130 -2.23 -8.46 -13.46
N PHE A 131 -0.97 -8.60 -13.05
CA PHE A 131 -0.37 -7.79 -12.00
C PHE A 131 0.35 -6.61 -12.64
N ARG A 132 0.12 -5.41 -12.10
CA ARG A 132 0.70 -4.18 -12.61
C ARG A 132 1.23 -3.32 -11.46
N LEU A 133 2.33 -2.61 -11.71
CA LEU A 133 2.97 -1.70 -10.76
C LEU A 133 3.54 -0.49 -11.49
N SER A 134 3.36 0.70 -10.91
CA SER A 134 3.97 1.92 -11.44
C SER A 134 4.06 3.02 -10.38
N PRO A 135 5.11 3.86 -10.40
CA PRO A 135 5.09 5.14 -9.68
C PRO A 135 3.86 5.97 -10.04
N MET A 136 3.27 6.68 -9.06
CA MET A 136 2.08 7.52 -9.30
C MET A 136 2.31 8.67 -10.28
N ASN A 137 3.56 9.14 -10.40
CA ASN A 137 3.96 10.19 -11.34
C ASN A 137 4.24 9.69 -12.77
N GLN A 138 4.11 8.39 -13.02
CA GLN A 138 4.36 7.80 -14.33
C GLN A 138 3.05 7.54 -15.09
N VAL A 139 3.06 7.87 -16.38
CA VAL A 139 1.99 7.51 -17.32
C VAL A 139 2.16 6.04 -17.71
N GLY A 140 1.06 5.27 -17.63
CA GLY A 140 1.08 3.83 -17.94
C GLY A 140 1.58 2.95 -16.79
N TRP A 141 1.98 1.72 -17.12
CA TRP A 141 2.49 0.74 -16.15
C TRP A 141 4.00 0.59 -16.33
N ALA A 142 4.75 0.62 -15.23
CA ALA A 142 6.20 0.43 -15.28
C ALA A 142 6.57 -1.06 -15.34
N PHE A 143 5.70 -1.88 -14.76
CA PHE A 143 5.82 -3.33 -14.74
C PHE A 143 4.44 -3.96 -14.88
N GLU A 144 4.37 -5.01 -15.69
CA GLU A 144 3.18 -5.81 -15.91
C GLU A 144 3.57 -7.27 -16.15
N ILE A 145 2.89 -8.19 -15.47
CA ILE A 145 3.00 -9.62 -15.73
C ILE A 145 1.64 -10.30 -15.73
N THR A 146 1.55 -11.36 -16.51
CA THR A 146 0.41 -12.26 -16.50
C THR A 146 0.64 -13.40 -15.51
N ILE A 147 -0.33 -13.64 -14.66
CA ILE A 147 -0.36 -14.67 -13.63
C ILE A 147 -1.38 -15.73 -14.07
N PRO A 148 -1.01 -17.02 -14.05
CA PRO A 148 -1.92 -18.08 -14.45
C PRO A 148 -3.14 -18.16 -13.51
N PRO A 149 -4.25 -18.75 -14.01
CA PRO A 149 -5.43 -19.01 -13.21
C PRO A 149 -5.11 -19.75 -11.91
N ALA A 150 -5.90 -19.47 -10.86
CA ALA A 150 -5.82 -20.19 -9.60
C ALA A 150 -7.22 -20.65 -9.18
N PRO A 151 -7.70 -21.79 -9.71
CA PRO A 151 -9.04 -22.31 -9.41
C PRO A 151 -9.27 -22.57 -7.92
N ALA A 152 -8.21 -22.92 -7.17
CA ALA A 152 -8.29 -23.08 -5.71
C ALA A 152 -8.58 -21.77 -4.97
N GLY A 153 -8.32 -20.61 -5.58
CA GLY A 153 -8.47 -19.29 -4.97
C GLY A 153 -7.57 -19.07 -3.76
N GLY A 154 -8.01 -18.18 -2.86
CA GLY A 154 -7.35 -17.84 -1.61
C GLY A 154 -6.44 -16.62 -1.67
N ILE A 155 -5.62 -16.46 -0.63
CA ILE A 155 -4.64 -15.38 -0.54
C ILE A 155 -3.38 -15.79 -1.30
N ARG A 156 -3.03 -15.00 -2.31
CA ARG A 156 -1.85 -15.14 -3.16
C ARG A 156 -0.83 -14.06 -2.84
N SER A 157 0.41 -14.28 -3.29
CA SER A 157 1.52 -13.35 -3.12
C SER A 157 2.33 -13.21 -4.40
N LEU A 158 2.96 -12.06 -4.56
CA LEU A 158 3.98 -11.78 -5.57
C LEU A 158 5.16 -11.08 -4.90
N SER A 159 6.35 -11.63 -5.07
CA SER A 159 7.59 -11.08 -4.52
C SER A 159 8.21 -10.11 -5.52
N LEU A 160 8.33 -8.83 -5.14
CA LEU A 160 9.03 -7.87 -6.00
C LEU A 160 10.52 -8.22 -6.18
N ARG A 161 11.11 -8.95 -5.21
CA ARG A 161 12.48 -9.46 -5.28
C ARG A 161 12.66 -10.46 -6.41
N GLU A 162 11.72 -11.38 -6.61
CA GLU A 162 11.79 -12.41 -7.66
C GLU A 162 11.79 -11.80 -9.07
N HIS A 163 11.26 -10.58 -9.19
CA HIS A 163 11.22 -9.82 -10.44
C HIS A 163 12.29 -8.71 -10.52
N ASN A 164 13.24 -8.65 -9.57
CA ASN A 164 14.26 -7.61 -9.47
C ASN A 164 13.70 -6.16 -9.45
N ILE A 165 12.51 -5.98 -8.87
CA ILE A 165 11.84 -4.68 -8.77
C ILE A 165 12.13 -4.05 -7.41
N GLN A 166 12.62 -2.82 -7.43
CA GLN A 166 12.93 -2.06 -6.23
C GLN A 166 12.11 -0.78 -6.16
N LEU A 167 11.42 -0.58 -5.04
CA LEU A 167 10.72 0.68 -4.77
C LEU A 167 11.74 1.77 -4.47
N GLN A 168 11.50 2.97 -5.01
CA GLN A 168 12.26 4.14 -4.63
C GLN A 168 11.79 4.67 -3.27
N PRO A 169 12.71 5.12 -2.38
CA PRO A 169 12.36 5.73 -1.11
C PRO A 169 11.37 6.88 -1.29
N ASN A 170 10.36 6.95 -0.41
CA ASN A 170 9.39 8.04 -0.33
C ASN A 170 8.62 8.30 -1.64
N THR A 171 8.61 7.34 -2.56
CA THR A 171 7.84 7.41 -3.80
C THR A 171 6.59 6.57 -3.65
N GLU A 172 5.44 7.15 -3.96
CA GLU A 172 4.17 6.42 -3.96
C GLU A 172 3.99 5.65 -5.26
N TYR A 173 3.75 4.35 -5.12
CA TYR A 173 3.44 3.46 -6.23
C TYR A 173 1.98 3.05 -6.16
N ARG A 174 1.34 3.00 -7.33
CA ARG A 174 0.10 2.25 -7.52
C ARG A 174 0.44 0.84 -7.96
N TRP A 175 -0.29 -0.12 -7.44
CA TRP A 175 -0.25 -1.50 -7.92
C TRP A 175 -1.66 -2.05 -8.05
N GLN A 176 -1.85 -2.95 -8.99
CA GLN A 176 -3.16 -3.44 -9.36
C GLN A 176 -3.09 -4.93 -9.69
N VAL A 177 -4.15 -5.64 -9.33
CA VAL A 177 -4.45 -6.94 -9.89
C VAL A 177 -5.75 -6.81 -10.70
N LEU A 178 -5.76 -7.39 -11.89
CA LEU A 178 -6.90 -7.43 -12.80
C LEU A 178 -7.24 -8.89 -13.09
N LEU A 179 -8.51 -9.28 -13.02
CA LEU A 179 -9.00 -10.52 -13.61
C LEU A 179 -9.29 -10.26 -15.09
N GLU A 180 -8.57 -10.97 -15.96
CA GLU A 180 -8.78 -10.86 -17.40
C GLU A 180 -10.10 -11.52 -17.79
N PRO A 181 -10.96 -10.84 -18.59
CA PRO A 181 -12.20 -11.44 -19.07
C PRO A 181 -11.89 -12.67 -19.93
N PHE A 182 -12.76 -13.70 -19.86
CA PHE A 182 -12.67 -14.81 -20.82
C PHE A 182 -12.92 -14.28 -22.23
N SER A 183 -12.20 -14.83 -23.22
CA SER A 183 -12.22 -14.38 -24.63
C SER A 183 -13.60 -14.35 -25.29
N ASN A 184 -14.61 -14.97 -24.68
CA ASN A 184 -15.98 -15.04 -25.17
C ASN A 184 -17.01 -14.27 -24.31
N GLN A 185 -16.59 -13.50 -23.29
CA GLN A 185 -17.50 -12.74 -22.43
C GLN A 185 -17.25 -11.24 -22.52
N THR A 186 -18.33 -10.47 -22.71
CA THR A 186 -18.39 -9.00 -22.58
C THR A 186 -18.38 -8.53 -21.11
N ALA A 187 -18.02 -9.39 -20.16
CA ALA A 187 -17.98 -9.04 -18.75
C ALA A 187 -16.91 -7.97 -18.50
N ALA A 188 -17.27 -6.93 -17.74
CA ALA A 188 -16.33 -5.90 -17.35
C ALA A 188 -15.18 -6.52 -16.54
N ALA A 189 -13.95 -6.21 -16.93
CA ALA A 189 -12.77 -6.72 -16.24
C ALA A 189 -12.77 -6.24 -14.77
N THR A 190 -12.63 -7.18 -13.84
CA THR A 190 -12.66 -6.90 -12.41
C THR A 190 -11.24 -6.58 -11.95
N ASN A 191 -11.02 -5.41 -11.34
CA ASN A 191 -9.72 -5.04 -10.80
C ASN A 191 -9.79 -4.67 -9.32
N SER A 192 -8.62 -4.69 -8.68
CA SER A 192 -8.41 -4.20 -7.33
C SER A 192 -7.06 -3.50 -7.26
N THR A 193 -7.02 -2.33 -6.65
CA THR A 193 -5.86 -1.41 -6.68
C THR A 193 -5.43 -1.07 -5.26
N GLY A 194 -4.12 -1.00 -5.04
CA GLY A 194 -3.51 -0.59 -3.78
C GLY A 194 -2.39 0.41 -3.99
N TYR A 195 -1.99 1.06 -2.90
CA TYR A 195 -0.93 2.07 -2.90
C TYR A 195 0.14 1.73 -1.87
N ILE A 196 1.40 1.92 -2.23
CA ILE A 196 2.54 1.59 -1.39
C ILE A 196 3.62 2.66 -1.45
N VAL A 197 4.23 2.95 -0.30
CA VAL A 197 5.43 3.78 -0.18
C VAL A 197 6.48 3.02 0.62
N TYR A 198 7.71 2.98 0.11
CA TYR A 198 8.87 2.49 0.84
C TYR A 198 9.47 3.60 1.71
N ILE A 199 9.51 3.38 3.02
CA ILE A 199 10.12 4.28 4.01
C ILE A 199 11.37 3.59 4.58
N PRO A 200 12.59 4.01 4.20
CA PRO A 200 13.81 3.40 4.70
C PRO A 200 14.01 3.68 6.21
N HIS A 201 14.72 2.78 6.90
CA HIS A 201 15.21 2.94 8.29
C HIS A 201 14.16 3.14 9.40
N ILE A 202 12.86 3.02 9.10
CA ILE A 202 11.78 3.12 10.10
C ILE A 202 11.75 1.94 11.09
N LEU A 203 12.16 0.75 10.64
CA LEU A 203 12.48 -0.38 11.50
C LEU A 203 14.00 -0.42 11.72
N LYS A 204 14.40 -0.69 12.97
CA LYS A 204 15.80 -0.94 13.28
C LYS A 204 16.17 -2.30 12.71
N SER A 205 17.30 -2.39 12.02
CA SER A 205 17.88 -3.67 11.62
C SER A 205 18.26 -4.45 12.89
N GLY A 206 17.55 -5.54 13.15
CA GLY A 206 17.80 -6.46 14.24
C GLY A 206 17.00 -7.73 14.01
N ASP A 207 17.36 -8.80 14.71
CA ASP A 207 16.69 -10.10 14.65
C ASP A 207 15.33 -10.03 15.37
N ILE A 208 14.36 -9.35 14.74
CA ILE A 208 12.98 -9.31 15.18
C ILE A 208 12.30 -10.55 14.60
N SER A 209 11.71 -11.40 15.46
CA SER A 209 10.96 -12.56 14.99
C SER A 209 9.73 -12.13 14.18
N ASN A 210 9.22 -12.98 13.27
CA ASN A 210 8.00 -12.65 12.51
C ASN A 210 6.81 -12.34 13.44
N SER A 211 6.69 -13.06 14.57
CA SER A 211 5.63 -12.83 15.57
C SER A 211 5.69 -11.41 16.13
N GLU A 212 6.87 -10.95 16.54
CA GLU A 212 7.07 -9.60 17.07
C GLU A 212 6.93 -8.53 15.98
N LEU A 213 7.42 -8.84 14.76
CA LEU A 213 7.40 -7.94 13.62
C LEU A 213 5.97 -7.51 13.27
N ILE A 214 4.99 -8.41 13.36
CA ILE A 214 3.57 -8.10 13.11
C ILE A 214 3.13 -6.91 13.97
N HIS A 215 3.36 -6.97 15.27
CA HIS A 215 2.91 -5.95 16.21
C HIS A 215 3.69 -4.64 16.05
N VAL A 216 5.02 -4.72 15.91
CA VAL A 216 5.88 -3.55 15.75
C VAL A 216 5.56 -2.82 14.44
N ALA A 217 5.37 -3.56 13.34
CA ALA A 217 5.02 -3.00 12.05
C ALA A 217 3.63 -2.37 12.06
N ALA A 218 2.62 -3.09 12.57
CA ALA A 218 1.24 -2.59 12.63
C ALA A 218 1.14 -1.29 13.46
N LYS A 219 1.80 -1.23 14.62
CA LYS A 219 1.83 -0.04 15.48
C LYS A 219 2.55 1.15 14.82
N LYS A 220 3.49 0.89 13.92
CA LYS A 220 4.21 1.93 13.16
C LYS A 220 3.54 2.29 11.83
N GLY A 221 2.37 1.71 11.52
CA GLY A 221 1.66 1.94 10.25
C GLY A 221 2.26 1.22 9.04
N LEU A 222 3.25 0.34 9.24
CA LEU A 222 3.90 -0.47 8.21
C LEU A 222 3.02 -1.66 7.82
N TRP A 223 1.94 -1.34 7.11
CA TRP A 223 0.91 -2.30 6.71
C TRP A 223 1.50 -3.53 6.00
N TYR A 224 2.33 -3.31 4.97
CA TYR A 224 2.82 -4.40 4.14
C TYR A 224 3.77 -5.32 4.90
N ASP A 225 4.59 -4.77 5.81
CA ASP A 225 5.48 -5.55 6.68
C ASP A 225 4.67 -6.40 7.68
N ALA A 226 3.60 -5.84 8.25
CA ALA A 226 2.71 -6.58 9.15
C ALA A 226 2.00 -7.74 8.43
N VAL A 227 1.47 -7.48 7.21
CA VAL A 227 0.80 -8.49 6.38
C VAL A 227 1.77 -9.58 5.92
N ASP A 228 2.99 -9.22 5.52
CA ASP A 228 4.04 -10.17 5.12
C ASP A 228 4.45 -11.07 6.29
N ALA A 229 4.70 -10.48 7.47
CA ALA A 229 5.12 -11.20 8.66
C ALA A 229 4.06 -12.24 9.11
N VAL A 230 2.79 -11.86 9.17
CA VAL A 230 1.72 -12.80 9.54
C VAL A 230 1.46 -13.83 8.45
N SER A 231 1.61 -13.47 7.17
CA SER A 231 1.43 -14.40 6.06
C SER A 231 2.51 -15.48 6.03
N LYS A 232 3.75 -15.15 6.39
CA LYS A 232 4.83 -16.12 6.56
C LYS A 232 4.52 -17.11 7.68
N LEU A 233 4.03 -16.64 8.83
CA LEU A 233 3.65 -17.52 9.95
C LEU A 233 2.50 -18.47 9.59
N VAL A 234 1.52 -17.99 8.81
CA VAL A 234 0.44 -18.82 8.27
C VAL A 234 0.98 -19.94 7.36
N GLN A 235 2.06 -19.69 6.60
CA GLN A 235 2.66 -20.69 5.71
C GLN A 235 3.54 -21.71 6.44
N THR A 236 4.16 -21.33 7.56
CA THR A 236 5.08 -22.20 8.30
C THR A 236 4.37 -23.14 9.28
N GLU A 237 3.17 -22.79 9.75
CA GLU A 237 2.43 -23.58 10.74
C GLU A 237 1.23 -24.32 10.12
N GLN A 238 0.82 -25.44 10.73
CA GLN A 238 -0.29 -26.26 10.24
C GLN A 238 -1.60 -25.45 10.11
N ARG A 239 -2.47 -25.88 9.18
CA ARG A 239 -3.81 -25.32 8.96
C ARG A 239 -4.60 -25.33 10.28
N GLY A 240 -5.22 -24.21 10.65
CA GLY A 240 -5.89 -24.07 11.95
C GLY A 240 -5.10 -23.29 13.00
N ASN A 241 -3.88 -22.85 12.67
CA ASN A 241 -3.05 -22.07 13.60
C ASN A 241 -3.67 -20.70 13.97
N LYS A 242 -3.22 -20.14 15.10
CA LYS A 242 -3.66 -18.81 15.57
C LYS A 242 -3.36 -17.69 14.58
N TRP A 243 -2.38 -17.86 13.69
CA TRP A 243 -1.98 -16.82 12.73
C TRP A 243 -3.03 -16.52 11.67
N HIS A 244 -3.89 -17.48 11.32
CA HIS A 244 -5.06 -17.18 10.49
C HIS A 244 -5.99 -16.17 11.17
N GLN A 245 -6.19 -16.26 12.48
CA GLN A 245 -7.02 -15.31 13.23
C GLN A 245 -6.34 -13.94 13.32
N HIS A 246 -5.03 -13.91 13.58
CA HIS A 246 -4.27 -12.66 13.60
C HIS A 246 -4.29 -11.96 12.23
N ARG A 247 -4.13 -12.71 11.14
CA ARG A 247 -4.22 -12.15 9.78
C ARG A 247 -5.63 -11.66 9.50
N ALA A 248 -6.67 -12.45 9.80
CA ALA A 248 -8.06 -12.02 9.65
C ALA A 248 -8.35 -10.69 10.38
N GLU A 249 -7.85 -10.54 11.62
CA GLU A 249 -8.05 -9.33 12.41
C GLU A 249 -7.31 -8.12 11.84
N LEU A 250 -6.04 -8.28 11.45
CA LEU A 250 -5.29 -7.24 10.74
C LEU A 250 -6.03 -6.80 9.47
N LEU A 251 -6.54 -7.75 8.69
CA LEU A 251 -7.26 -7.49 7.44
C LEU A 251 -8.57 -6.71 7.69
N ARG A 252 -9.31 -6.99 8.77
CA ARG A 252 -10.51 -6.19 9.13
C ARG A 252 -10.17 -4.73 9.37
N GLN A 253 -9.02 -4.45 9.99
CA GLN A 253 -8.57 -3.09 10.27
C GLN A 253 -8.21 -2.30 9.00
N GLY A 254 -7.79 -2.99 7.93
CA GLY A 254 -7.66 -2.42 6.59
C GLY A 254 -8.95 -2.36 5.78
N ASN A 255 -10.10 -2.68 6.41
CA ASN A 255 -11.40 -2.86 5.78
C ASN A 255 -11.44 -3.95 4.67
N LEU A 256 -10.63 -5.00 4.79
CA LEU A 256 -10.49 -6.08 3.81
C LEU A 256 -11.40 -7.26 4.14
N GLN A 257 -12.70 -7.02 4.10
CA GLN A 257 -13.71 -7.95 4.64
C GLN A 257 -13.69 -9.34 3.98
N GLN A 258 -13.48 -9.44 2.67
CA GLN A 258 -13.53 -10.73 1.98
C GLN A 258 -12.29 -11.58 2.30
N ALA A 259 -11.11 -10.97 2.27
CA ALA A 259 -9.87 -11.63 2.69
C ALA A 259 -9.93 -12.03 4.17
N ALA A 260 -10.46 -11.17 5.04
CA ALA A 260 -10.62 -11.46 6.46
C ALA A 260 -11.59 -12.63 6.73
N LYS A 261 -12.71 -12.69 6.00
CA LYS A 261 -13.66 -13.83 6.08
C LYS A 261 -13.01 -15.12 5.61
N TYR A 262 -12.28 -15.08 4.49
CA TYR A 262 -11.55 -16.24 3.98
C TYR A 262 -10.54 -16.78 5.01
N ASP A 263 -9.80 -15.92 5.70
CA ASP A 263 -8.87 -16.38 6.73
C ASP A 263 -9.57 -16.89 7.99
N ALA A 264 -10.65 -16.22 8.41
CA ALA A 264 -11.37 -16.59 9.62
C ALA A 264 -12.02 -17.98 9.54
N GLN A 265 -12.24 -18.52 8.33
CA GLN A 265 -12.80 -19.87 8.15
C GLN A 265 -11.85 -20.99 8.61
N TYR A 266 -10.56 -20.69 8.78
CA TYR A 266 -9.56 -21.64 9.27
C TYR A 266 -9.46 -21.67 10.81
N ARG A 267 -10.51 -21.23 11.51
CA ARG A 267 -10.60 -21.31 12.97
C ARG A 267 -10.94 -22.75 13.39
N ASN A 268 -10.10 -23.34 14.26
CA ASN A 268 -10.45 -24.54 15.03
C ASN A 268 -11.58 -24.24 16.02
#